data_AF-A0A7K4IIX1-F1
#
_entry.id   AF-A0A7K4IIX1-F1
#
_cell.length_a   1.000
_cell.length_b   1.000
_cell.length_c   1.000
_cell.angle_alpha   90.00
_cell.angle_beta   90.00
_cell.angle_gamma   90.00
#
_symmetry.space_group_name_H-M   'P 1'
#
loop_
_entity.id
_entity.type
_entity.pdbx_description
1 polymer ?
#
loop_
_entity_poly.entity_id
_entity_poly.type
_entity_poly.pdbx_seq_one_letter_code
_entity_poly.pdbx_strand_id
1 'polypeptide(L)'
;MKISEILNIIKEKRRKHFEYGKVQSYEHDYWVDIIIDGGFFGKINSLLDDLTGELSIDKNELMIWTSEELKESIGIGFFLPYLRRLCEDEVRAKYVYVESDFKEYVPPIRENLYIISEGKRYDTYLDENSRLFLTRWFNDNPAKPGDIVSLWCIEWMGKYRLYLKRQSTQG
;
A
#
# COMPACT_ATOMS: atom_id res chain seq x y z
N MET A 1 -9.87 3.66 -1.92
CA MET A 1 -9.35 4.95 -2.43
C MET A 1 -8.86 4.71 -3.83
N LYS A 2 -9.02 5.68 -4.72
CA LYS A 2 -8.48 5.64 -6.09
C LYS A 2 -6.97 5.85 -6.06
N ILE A 3 -6.28 5.34 -7.07
CA ILE A 3 -4.82 5.53 -7.24
C ILE A 3 -4.45 7.01 -7.15
N SER A 4 -5.22 7.89 -7.81
CA SER A 4 -4.98 9.33 -7.82
C SER A 4 -5.02 9.98 -6.43
N GLU A 5 -5.87 9.49 -5.53
CA GLU A 5 -5.96 10.00 -4.15
C GLU A 5 -4.70 9.62 -3.35
N ILE A 6 -4.20 8.40 -3.53
CA ILE A 6 -2.99 7.91 -2.86
C ILE A 6 -1.75 8.64 -3.39
N LEU A 7 -1.67 8.85 -4.71
CA LEU A 7 -0.61 9.65 -5.32
C LEU A 7 -0.64 11.11 -4.83
N ASN A 8 -1.82 11.69 -4.56
CA ASN A 8 -1.92 13.03 -3.99
C ASN A 8 -1.38 13.07 -2.56
N ILE A 9 -1.69 12.08 -1.73
CA ILE A 9 -1.10 11.94 -0.39
C ILE A 9 0.43 11.94 -0.50
N ILE A 10 0.99 11.11 -1.39
CA ILE A 10 2.45 11.00 -1.56
C ILE A 10 3.06 12.35 -1.98
N LYS A 11 2.43 13.05 -2.93
CA LYS A 11 2.88 14.38 -3.39
C LYS A 11 2.83 15.42 -2.26
N GLU A 12 1.78 15.41 -1.44
CA GLU A 12 1.64 16.30 -0.30
C GLU A 12 2.71 16.04 0.77
N LYS A 13 2.93 14.78 1.16
CA LYS A 13 3.97 14.43 2.15
C LYS A 13 5.36 14.77 1.63
N ARG A 14 5.67 14.46 0.37
CA ARG A 14 6.92 14.89 -0.26
C ARG A 14 7.08 16.39 -0.14
N ARG A 15 6.08 17.19 -0.56
CA ARG A 15 6.14 18.66 -0.53
C ARG A 15 6.31 19.22 0.88
N LYS A 16 5.72 18.58 1.90
CA LYS A 16 5.86 18.96 3.32
C LYS A 16 7.33 18.89 3.78
N HIS A 17 8.08 17.88 3.34
CA HIS A 17 9.48 17.66 3.76
C HIS A 17 10.50 18.27 2.80
N PHE A 18 10.16 18.29 1.50
CA PHE A 18 11.00 18.71 0.39
C PHE A 18 10.18 19.53 -0.60
N GLU A 19 10.35 20.85 -0.53
CA GLU A 19 9.71 21.79 -1.45
C GLU A 19 10.04 21.42 -2.92
N TYR A 20 11.32 21.08 -3.16
CA TYR A 20 11.84 20.60 -4.44
C TYR A 20 12.01 19.08 -4.41
N GLY A 21 11.55 18.40 -5.47
CA GLY A 21 11.55 16.95 -5.60
C GLY A 21 10.49 16.49 -6.60
N LYS A 22 10.59 15.26 -7.10
CA LYS A 22 9.68 14.70 -8.10
C LYS A 22 9.06 13.42 -7.59
N VAL A 23 7.75 13.26 -7.80
CA VAL A 23 7.07 11.96 -7.64
C VAL A 23 6.86 11.41 -9.04
N GLN A 24 7.36 10.20 -9.27
CA GLN A 24 7.16 9.42 -10.49
C GLN A 24 6.33 8.20 -10.13
N SER A 25 5.34 7.87 -10.94
CA SER A 25 4.50 6.69 -10.76
C SER A 25 4.45 5.91 -12.06
N TYR A 26 4.62 4.61 -11.96
CA TYR A 26 4.63 3.68 -13.07
C TYR A 26 3.36 2.84 -12.95
N GLU A 27 2.35 3.20 -13.74
CA GLU A 27 1.00 2.60 -13.60
C GLU A 27 0.98 1.10 -13.88
N HIS A 28 1.86 0.61 -14.76
CA HIS A 28 1.91 -0.82 -15.12
C HIS A 28 2.53 -1.70 -14.01
N ASP A 29 3.43 -1.14 -13.19
CA ASP A 29 4.10 -1.90 -12.13
C ASP A 29 3.57 -1.53 -10.74
N TYR A 30 2.64 -0.57 -10.69
CA TYR A 30 2.18 0.08 -9.48
C TYR A 30 3.31 0.60 -8.59
N TRP A 31 4.46 0.89 -9.20
CA TRP A 31 5.63 1.38 -8.52
C TRP A 31 5.59 2.90 -8.42
N VAL A 32 6.00 3.44 -7.27
CA VAL A 32 6.15 4.88 -7.07
C VAL A 32 7.57 5.18 -6.61
N ASP A 33 8.18 6.15 -7.26
CA ASP A 33 9.46 6.73 -6.88
C ASP A 33 9.30 8.18 -6.44
N ILE A 34 9.89 8.50 -5.30
CA ILE A 34 10.08 9.86 -4.83
C ILE A 34 11.56 10.21 -4.99
N ILE A 35 11.85 11.15 -5.88
CA ILE A 35 13.20 11.62 -6.16
C ILE A 35 13.43 12.95 -5.44
N ILE A 36 14.46 12.99 -4.60
CA ILE A 36 14.84 14.17 -3.79
C ILE A 36 16.34 14.41 -3.89
N ASP A 37 16.76 15.65 -3.71
CA ASP A 37 18.19 15.99 -3.75
C ASP A 37 18.94 15.40 -2.54
N GLY A 38 20.12 14.83 -2.78
CA GLY A 38 20.91 14.06 -1.82
C GLY A 38 21.47 14.89 -0.68
N GLY A 39 21.52 16.22 -0.81
CA GLY A 39 21.87 17.15 0.26
C GLY A 39 20.94 17.10 1.48
N PHE A 40 19.81 16.39 1.39
CA PHE A 40 18.81 16.32 2.45
C PHE A 40 18.70 14.98 3.20
N PHE A 41 19.77 14.17 3.20
CA PHE A 41 19.75 12.83 3.80
C PHE A 41 19.21 12.78 5.25
N GLY A 42 19.52 13.80 6.06
CA GLY A 42 19.05 13.90 7.45
C GLY A 42 17.53 14.04 7.63
N LYS A 43 16.79 14.42 6.58
CA LYS A 43 15.32 14.60 6.61
C LYS A 43 14.54 13.42 6.01
N ILE A 44 15.23 12.44 5.41
CA ILE A 44 14.58 11.28 4.79
C ILE A 44 13.73 10.53 5.80
N ASN A 45 14.27 10.26 6.99
CA ASN A 45 13.55 9.48 8.01
C ASN A 45 12.20 10.09 8.37
N SER A 46 12.11 11.42 8.48
CA SER A 46 10.84 12.10 8.74
C SER A 46 9.83 11.95 7.61
N LEU A 47 10.29 11.97 6.34
CA LEU A 47 9.42 11.68 5.19
C LEU A 47 8.94 10.22 5.23
N LEU A 48 9.84 9.26 5.48
CA LEU A 48 9.50 7.84 5.54
C LEU A 48 8.50 7.55 6.66
N ASP A 49 8.70 8.14 7.84
CA ASP A 49 7.80 7.96 8.99
C ASP A 49 6.40 8.56 8.70
N ASP A 50 6.34 9.75 8.09
CA ASP A 50 5.08 10.37 7.68
C ASP A 50 4.37 9.56 6.57
N LEU A 51 5.12 9.06 5.58
CA LEU A 51 4.55 8.25 4.49
C LEU A 51 4.02 6.91 5.00
N THR A 52 4.82 6.19 5.77
CA THR A 52 4.45 4.86 6.30
C THR A 52 3.28 4.93 7.27
N GLY A 53 3.18 6.01 8.06
CA GLY A 53 2.03 6.27 8.93
C GLY A 53 0.75 6.57 8.17
N GLU A 54 0.80 7.39 7.13
CA GLU A 54 -0.39 7.78 6.34
C GLU A 54 -0.86 6.65 5.40
N LEU A 55 0.09 5.96 4.78
CA LEU A 55 -0.18 4.87 3.84
C LEU A 55 -0.36 3.51 4.54
N SER A 56 -0.15 3.46 5.87
CA SER A 56 -0.24 2.23 6.64
C SER A 56 0.55 1.06 6.05
N ILE A 57 1.76 1.35 5.57
CA ILE A 57 2.73 0.35 5.07
C ILE A 57 3.86 0.17 6.08
N ASP A 58 4.57 -0.95 6.00
CA ASP A 58 5.78 -1.15 6.80
C ASP A 58 6.93 -0.34 6.18
N LYS A 59 7.75 0.30 7.03
CA LYS A 59 8.89 1.11 6.59
C LYS A 59 9.92 0.28 5.82
N ASN A 60 10.00 -1.02 6.09
CA ASN A 60 10.89 -1.95 5.38
C ASN A 60 10.48 -2.21 3.93
N GLU A 61 9.26 -1.81 3.54
CA GLU A 61 8.77 -1.91 2.16
C GLU A 61 9.26 -0.75 1.28
N LEU A 62 9.87 0.29 1.88
CA LEU A 62 10.42 1.42 1.16
C LEU A 62 11.90 1.15 0.85
N MET A 63 12.24 1.16 -0.44
CA MET A 63 13.61 1.03 -0.92
C MET A 63 14.22 2.41 -1.13
N ILE A 64 15.30 2.71 -0.39
CA ILE A 64 16.15 3.86 -0.71
C ILE A 64 17.19 3.40 -1.73
N TRP A 65 17.30 4.12 -2.84
CA TRP A 65 18.21 3.76 -3.92
C TRP A 65 18.89 5.00 -4.53
N THR A 66 20.02 4.77 -5.19
CA THR A 66 20.76 5.77 -5.96
C THR A 66 21.16 5.13 -7.29
N SER A 67 21.35 5.94 -8.33
CA SER A 67 21.91 5.48 -9.60
C SER A 67 22.78 6.57 -10.22
N GLU A 68 23.62 6.22 -11.18
CA GLU A 68 24.40 7.21 -11.94
C GLU A 68 23.49 8.24 -12.65
N GLU A 69 22.29 7.83 -13.06
CA GLU A 69 21.30 8.70 -13.70
C GLU A 69 20.71 9.75 -12.75
N LEU A 70 20.60 9.41 -11.46
CA LEU A 70 20.11 10.33 -10.43
C LEU A 70 21.16 11.37 -10.01
N LYS A 71 22.44 11.20 -10.36
CA LYS A 71 23.56 12.09 -10.03
C LYS A 71 23.64 12.41 -8.52
N GLU A 72 23.18 13.60 -8.12
CA GLU A 72 23.20 14.11 -6.75
C GLU A 72 21.88 13.89 -6.02
N SER A 73 20.93 13.16 -6.62
CA SER A 73 19.64 12.83 -6.02
C SER A 73 19.61 11.41 -5.48
N ILE A 74 18.62 11.14 -4.62
CA ILE A 74 18.29 9.82 -4.12
C ILE A 74 16.84 9.49 -4.48
N GLY A 75 16.57 8.21 -4.73
CA GLY A 75 15.24 7.67 -4.93
C GLY A 75 14.72 6.97 -3.68
N ILE A 76 13.42 7.10 -3.45
CA ILE A 76 12.66 6.32 -2.48
C ILE A 76 11.55 5.63 -3.26
N GLY A 77 11.73 4.34 -3.50
CA GLY A 77 10.84 3.53 -4.31
C GLY A 77 10.03 2.54 -3.49
N PHE A 78 8.77 2.36 -3.83
CA PHE A 78 7.89 1.39 -3.17
C PHE A 78 6.68 1.05 -4.05
N PHE A 79 6.06 -0.10 -3.80
CA PHE A 79 4.77 -0.44 -4.39
C PHE A 79 3.67 0.41 -3.79
N LEU A 80 2.85 1.00 -4.64
CA LEU A 80 1.69 1.79 -4.25
C LEU A 80 0.74 0.87 -3.45
N PRO A 81 0.33 1.25 -2.23
CA PRO A 81 -0.62 0.43 -1.48
C PRO A 81 -2.04 0.66 -1.96
N TYR A 82 -2.86 -0.38 -1.95
CA TYR A 82 -4.31 -0.28 -2.02
C TYR A 82 -4.88 0.06 -0.64
N LEU A 83 -5.43 1.27 -0.51
CA LEU A 83 -6.06 1.74 0.74
C LEU A 83 -7.58 1.64 0.63
N ARG A 84 -8.19 0.84 1.51
CA ARG A 84 -9.64 0.68 1.60
C ARG A 84 -10.14 1.10 2.98
N ARG A 85 -10.98 2.14 3.00
CA ARG A 85 -11.79 2.48 4.17
C ARG A 85 -12.98 1.53 4.21
N LEU A 86 -13.07 0.71 5.25
CA LEU A 86 -14.09 -0.32 5.38
C LEU A 86 -15.47 0.30 5.60
N CYS A 87 -16.47 -0.16 4.86
CA CYS A 87 -17.87 0.16 5.13
C CYS A 87 -18.52 -0.86 6.09
N GLU A 88 -19.76 -0.60 6.50
CA GLU A 88 -20.52 -1.50 7.37
C GLU A 88 -20.68 -2.91 6.79
N ASP A 89 -20.96 -3.00 5.49
CA ASP A 89 -21.15 -4.28 4.82
C ASP A 89 -19.88 -5.12 4.77
N GLU A 90 -18.73 -4.49 4.50
CA GLU A 90 -17.41 -5.14 4.48
C GLU A 90 -17.07 -5.74 5.85
N VAL A 91 -17.31 -5.00 6.93
CA VAL A 91 -17.07 -5.47 8.29
C VAL A 91 -18.04 -6.59 8.67
N ARG A 92 -19.34 -6.41 8.41
CA ARG A 92 -20.39 -7.37 8.75
C ARG A 92 -20.19 -8.70 8.01
N ALA A 93 -19.95 -8.65 6.71
CA ALA A 93 -19.77 -9.84 5.88
C ALA A 93 -18.30 -10.30 5.79
N LYS A 94 -17.37 -9.59 6.46
CA LYS A 94 -15.96 -9.94 6.61
C LYS A 94 -15.23 -10.12 5.28
N TYR A 95 -15.36 -9.13 4.42
CA TYR A 95 -14.63 -9.05 3.16
C TYR A 95 -13.99 -7.68 2.97
N VAL A 96 -13.01 -7.60 2.08
CA VAL A 96 -12.46 -6.34 1.57
C VAL A 96 -12.84 -6.24 0.11
N TYR A 97 -13.54 -5.17 -0.27
CA TYR A 97 -13.80 -4.87 -1.67
C TYR A 97 -12.50 -4.39 -2.33
N VAL A 98 -12.28 -4.77 -3.59
CA VAL A 98 -11.15 -4.32 -4.41
C VAL A 98 -11.68 -3.40 -5.50
N GLU A 99 -11.19 -2.16 -5.53
CA GLU A 99 -11.59 -1.18 -6.55
C GLU A 99 -11.12 -1.61 -7.94
N SER A 100 -11.85 -1.18 -8.98
CA SER A 100 -11.52 -1.50 -10.37
C SER A 100 -10.09 -1.11 -10.75
N ASP A 101 -9.60 0.05 -10.28
CA ASP A 101 -8.25 0.56 -10.54
C ASP A 101 -7.14 -0.36 -9.96
N PHE A 102 -7.50 -1.24 -9.02
CA PHE A 102 -6.60 -2.15 -8.31
C PHE A 102 -6.85 -3.62 -8.66
N LYS A 103 -7.67 -3.94 -9.68
CA LYS A 103 -7.94 -5.34 -10.03
C LYS A 103 -6.70 -6.12 -10.43
N GLU A 104 -5.70 -5.47 -11.00
CA GLU A 104 -4.45 -6.11 -11.41
C GLU A 104 -3.48 -6.32 -10.24
N TYR A 105 -3.74 -5.76 -9.04
CA TYR A 105 -2.96 -6.04 -7.83
C TYR A 105 -3.15 -7.45 -7.31
N VAL A 106 -4.33 -8.02 -7.57
CA VAL A 106 -4.75 -9.30 -7.06
C VAL A 106 -4.70 -10.32 -8.20
N PRO A 107 -4.41 -11.59 -7.92
CA PRO A 107 -4.58 -12.67 -8.89
C PRO A 107 -5.94 -12.64 -9.60
N PRO A 108 -6.03 -13.26 -10.79
CA PRO A 108 -7.29 -13.43 -11.48
C PRO A 108 -8.39 -14.02 -10.59
N ILE A 109 -9.64 -13.67 -10.92
CA ILE A 109 -10.83 -14.09 -10.17
C ILE A 109 -10.85 -15.60 -9.98
N ARG A 110 -11.18 -16.03 -8.74
CA ARG A 110 -11.22 -17.43 -8.28
C ARG A 110 -9.87 -18.16 -8.21
N GLU A 111 -8.75 -17.49 -8.49
CA GLU A 111 -7.44 -18.05 -8.16
C GLU A 111 -7.17 -17.95 -6.66
N ASN A 112 -6.63 -19.02 -6.10
CA ASN A 112 -6.26 -19.07 -4.69
C ASN A 112 -5.07 -18.13 -4.46
N LEU A 113 -5.20 -17.30 -3.43
CA LEU A 113 -4.14 -16.41 -2.99
C LEU A 113 -4.04 -16.47 -1.48
N TYR A 114 -2.92 -16.03 -0.95
CA TYR A 114 -2.80 -15.89 0.49
C TYR A 114 -2.36 -14.48 0.86
N ILE A 115 -2.90 -14.01 1.97
CA ILE A 115 -2.56 -12.74 2.58
C ILE A 115 -1.67 -12.99 3.79
N ILE A 116 -0.63 -12.20 3.94
CA ILE A 116 0.19 -12.14 5.15
C ILE A 116 -0.24 -10.92 5.97
N SER A 117 -0.55 -11.12 7.23
CA SER A 117 -0.84 -10.04 8.17
C SER A 117 -0.29 -10.41 9.54
N GLU A 118 0.57 -9.55 10.10
CA GLU A 118 1.21 -9.75 11.40
C GLU A 118 1.90 -11.14 11.53
N GLY A 119 2.59 -11.56 10.47
CA GLY A 119 3.30 -12.85 10.42
C GLY A 119 2.40 -14.09 10.25
N LYS A 120 1.08 -13.92 10.18
CA LYS A 120 0.12 -15.00 9.93
C LYS A 120 -0.32 -15.03 8.46
N ARG A 121 -0.59 -16.23 7.96
CA ARG A 121 -1.10 -16.49 6.60
C ARG A 121 -2.62 -16.73 6.63
N TYR A 122 -3.32 -16.09 5.70
CA TYR A 122 -4.77 -16.22 5.50
C TYR A 122 -5.04 -16.54 4.02
N ASP A 123 -5.52 -17.76 3.74
CA ASP A 123 -5.91 -18.13 2.39
C ASP A 123 -7.26 -17.51 2.02
N THR A 124 -7.36 -17.01 0.80
CA THR A 124 -8.55 -16.35 0.24
C THR A 124 -8.54 -16.43 -1.28
N TYR A 125 -9.49 -15.78 -1.93
CA TYR A 125 -9.57 -15.58 -3.37
C TYR A 125 -10.36 -14.31 -3.65
N LEU A 126 -10.17 -13.73 -4.84
CA LEU A 126 -11.02 -12.66 -5.34
C LEU A 126 -12.27 -13.26 -5.99
N ASP A 127 -13.46 -12.91 -5.49
CA ASP A 127 -14.72 -13.33 -6.12
C ASP A 127 -15.05 -12.50 -7.38
N GLU A 128 -16.11 -12.89 -8.07
CA GLU A 128 -16.60 -12.20 -9.27
C GLU A 128 -17.11 -10.78 -9.02
N ASN A 129 -17.40 -10.43 -7.78
CA ASN A 129 -17.82 -9.10 -7.33
C ASN A 129 -16.64 -8.28 -6.79
N SER A 130 -15.40 -8.72 -7.04
CA SER A 130 -14.17 -8.07 -6.56
C SER A 130 -14.07 -8.02 -5.02
N ARG A 131 -14.47 -9.10 -4.35
CA ARG A 131 -14.42 -9.23 -2.88
C ARG A 131 -13.39 -10.26 -2.46
N LEU A 132 -12.51 -9.86 -1.55
CA LEU A 132 -11.60 -10.75 -0.84
C LEU A 132 -12.25 -11.17 0.48
N PHE A 133 -12.80 -12.38 0.53
CA PHE A 133 -13.41 -12.90 1.75
C PHE A 133 -12.34 -13.28 2.77
N LEU A 134 -12.35 -12.60 3.91
CA LEU A 134 -11.27 -12.62 4.88
C LEU A 134 -11.79 -12.93 6.29
N THR A 135 -12.76 -13.84 6.38
CA THR A 135 -13.46 -14.19 7.62
C THR A 135 -12.53 -14.52 8.78
N ARG A 136 -11.48 -15.33 8.53
CA ARG A 136 -10.49 -15.66 9.57
C ARG A 136 -9.66 -14.45 9.98
N TRP A 137 -9.26 -13.62 9.02
CA TRP A 137 -8.50 -12.41 9.31
C TRP A 137 -9.31 -11.41 10.15
N PHE A 138 -10.57 -11.16 9.82
CA PHE A 138 -11.46 -10.28 10.60
C PHE A 138 -11.75 -10.82 12.02
N ASN A 139 -11.72 -12.14 12.21
CA ASN A 139 -11.85 -12.73 13.56
C ASN A 139 -10.59 -12.49 14.40
N ASP A 140 -9.41 -12.67 13.80
CA ASP A 140 -8.12 -12.43 14.44
C ASP A 140 -7.83 -10.93 14.62
N ASN A 141 -8.38 -10.08 13.74
CA ASN A 141 -8.18 -8.64 13.68
C ASN A 141 -9.53 -7.92 13.64
N PRO A 142 -10.25 -7.81 14.78
CA PRO A 142 -11.54 -7.13 14.81
C PRO A 142 -11.43 -5.71 14.26
N ALA A 143 -12.20 -5.43 13.21
CA ALA A 143 -12.25 -4.15 12.53
C ALA A 143 -13.65 -3.52 12.68
N LYS A 144 -13.74 -2.21 12.48
CA LYS A 144 -14.99 -1.46 12.52
C LYS A 144 -15.17 -0.61 11.26
N PRO A 145 -16.41 -0.17 10.97
CA PRO A 145 -16.65 0.73 9.85
C PRO A 145 -15.81 2.00 10.02
N GLY A 146 -15.18 2.42 8.93
CA GLY A 146 -14.26 3.56 8.90
C GLY A 146 -12.79 3.22 9.16
N ASP A 147 -12.44 2.04 9.67
CA ASP A 147 -11.04 1.57 9.71
C ASP A 147 -10.46 1.50 8.30
N ILE A 148 -9.15 1.69 8.18
CA ILE A 148 -8.45 1.58 6.90
C ILE A 148 -7.70 0.25 6.90
N VAL A 149 -7.89 -0.53 5.84
CA VAL A 149 -6.99 -1.64 5.50
C VAL A 149 -6.08 -1.20 4.37
N SER A 150 -4.79 -1.44 4.55
CA SER A 150 -3.76 -1.26 3.53
C SER A 150 -3.37 -2.63 3.01
N LEU A 151 -3.48 -2.79 1.70
CA LEU A 151 -3.12 -3.99 0.95
C LEU A 151 -2.00 -3.61 0.00
N TRP A 152 -0.86 -4.30 0.03
CA TRP A 152 0.15 -4.11 -0.99
C TRP A 152 0.62 -5.45 -1.52
N CYS A 153 0.80 -5.48 -2.84
CA CYS A 153 1.18 -6.68 -3.56
C CYS A 153 2.67 -6.67 -3.80
N ILE A 154 3.30 -7.79 -3.45
CA ILE A 154 4.64 -8.12 -3.92
C ILE A 154 4.45 -9.36 -4.79
N GLU A 155 4.48 -9.18 -6.11
CA GLU A 155 4.70 -10.31 -6.99
C GLU A 155 6.15 -10.77 -6.81
N TRP A 156 6.34 -11.98 -6.29
CA TRP A 156 7.66 -12.57 -6.17
C TRP A 156 7.69 -13.91 -6.90
N MET A 157 8.41 -13.96 -8.02
CA MET A 157 8.65 -15.17 -8.81
C MET A 157 7.35 -15.87 -9.25
N GLY A 158 6.39 -15.10 -9.79
CA GLY A 158 5.12 -15.63 -10.29
C GLY A 158 4.15 -16.11 -9.20
N LYS A 159 4.39 -15.74 -7.93
CA LYS A 159 3.44 -15.93 -6.82
C LYS A 159 3.09 -14.58 -6.22
N TYR A 160 1.80 -14.27 -6.22
CA TYR A 160 1.26 -13.08 -5.57
C TYR A 160 1.33 -13.22 -4.06
N ARG A 161 2.05 -12.31 -3.40
CA ARG A 161 2.04 -12.16 -1.94
C ARG A 161 1.37 -10.85 -1.61
N LEU A 162 0.19 -10.91 -1.02
CA LEU A 162 -0.49 -9.72 -0.54
C LEU A 162 -0.20 -9.56 0.94
N TYR A 163 0.24 -8.38 1.33
CA TYR A 163 0.35 -7.99 2.73
C TYR A 163 -0.83 -7.14 3.09
N LEU A 164 -1.41 -7.39 4.26
CA LEU A 164 -2.56 -6.63 4.75
C LEU A 164 -2.26 -6.11 6.15
N LYS A 165 -2.45 -4.81 6.34
CA LYS A 165 -2.39 -4.13 7.63
C LYS A 165 -3.67 -3.35 7.90
N ARG A 166 -4.13 -3.35 9.16
CA ARG A 166 -5.26 -2.54 9.61
C ARG A 166 -4.76 -1.32 10.38
N GLN A 167 -5.39 -0.19 10.13
CA GLN A 167 -5.26 1.03 10.92
C GLN A 167 -6.61 1.38 11.53
N SER A 168 -6.66 1.42 12.87
CA SER A 168 -7.83 1.91 13.60
C SER A 168 -7.96 3.42 13.38
N THR A 169 -9.15 3.88 13.00
CA THR A 169 -9.43 5.33 12.87
C THR A 169 -9.91 5.98 14.17
N GLN A 170 -9.91 5.24 15.29
CA GLN A 170 -10.04 5.82 16.63
C GLN A 170 -8.82 5.43 17.48
N GLY A 171 -8.15 6.46 17.99
CA GLY A 171 -7.48 6.47 19.28
C GLY A 171 -8.30 7.32 20.25
#